data_AF-A0A7V9HCA3-F1
#
_entry.id   AF-A0A7V9HCA3-F1
#
_cell.length_a   1.000
_cell.length_b   1.000
_cell.length_c   1.000
_cell.angle_alpha   90.00
_cell.angle_beta   90.00
_cell.angle_gamma   90.00
#
_symmetry.space_group_name_H-M   'P 1'
#
loop_
_entity.id
_entity.type
_entity.pdbx_description
1 polymer ?
#
loop_
_entity_poly.entity_id
_entity_poly.type
_entity_poly.pdbx_seq_one_letter_code
_entity_poly.pdbx_strand_id
1 'polypeptide(L)'
;MDDHHADDLLRRALIEPDDSAAVALRISGLSLSDTLTVVFHGRRDLGTIQTYVAHGGRGRGAAVGADELLRVPCDLDLAEAEDRDEAERLYAEQAAALRDALQGADMVLDIWREPLEDLTGSRVTVDRSVGLTVRLPAHRLMPCALVAPERRLVVTPVCAARPLAAGRPQMGIACAQQDVARVYPLPDDPVRCLEDFFEVAAEHARRTGEQLGRQETSVQRFLELSSDEFGQTG
;
A
#
# COMPACT_ATOMS: atom_id res chain seq x y z
N MET A 1 -10.27 26.27 -10.85
CA MET A 1 -10.46 26.27 -12.30
C MET A 1 -9.07 26.03 -12.87
N ASP A 2 -8.73 24.75 -13.08
CA ASP A 2 -7.37 24.34 -13.49
C ASP A 2 -7.44 23.09 -14.40
N ASP A 3 -8.41 23.08 -15.32
CA ASP A 3 -8.56 22.03 -16.34
C ASP A 3 -7.40 22.05 -17.35
N HIS A 4 -6.70 23.18 -17.49
CA HIS A 4 -5.60 23.33 -18.44
C HIS A 4 -4.29 22.64 -18.05
N HIS A 5 -4.16 22.10 -16.83
CA HIS A 5 -2.93 21.40 -16.42
C HIS A 5 -2.93 19.91 -16.79
N ALA A 6 -4.11 19.27 -16.82
CA ALA A 6 -4.25 17.87 -17.19
C ALA A 6 -4.02 17.66 -18.70
N ASP A 7 -4.60 18.52 -19.54
CA ASP A 7 -4.47 18.50 -21.00
C ASP A 7 -3.01 18.69 -21.43
N ASP A 8 -2.29 19.62 -20.80
CA ASP A 8 -0.88 19.90 -21.09
C ASP A 8 0.04 18.73 -20.70
N LEU A 9 -0.30 17.99 -19.65
CA LEU A 9 0.45 16.81 -19.19
C LEU A 9 0.21 15.60 -20.11
N LEU A 10 -1.03 15.36 -20.52
CA LEU A 10 -1.39 14.28 -21.44
C LEU A 10 -0.88 14.54 -22.86
N ARG A 11 -1.06 15.77 -23.37
CA ARG A 11 -0.52 16.19 -24.67
C ARG A 11 0.99 16.04 -24.76
N ARG A 12 1.75 16.28 -23.69
CA ARG A 12 3.23 16.17 -23.68
C ARG A 12 3.74 14.73 -23.50
N ALA A 13 2.95 13.83 -22.95
CA ALA A 13 3.30 12.41 -22.79
C ALA A 13 3.00 11.59 -24.04
N LEU A 14 1.99 11.98 -24.81
CA LEU A 14 1.61 11.35 -26.09
C LEU A 14 2.55 11.69 -27.26
N ILE A 15 3.56 12.56 -27.04
CA ILE A 15 4.34 13.11 -28.15
C ILE A 15 5.57 12.27 -28.55
N GLU A 16 6.15 11.39 -27.71
CA GLU A 16 7.17 10.40 -28.16
C GLU A 16 7.25 9.21 -27.21
N PRO A 17 7.10 7.96 -27.72
CA PRO A 17 8.19 6.95 -27.58
C PRO A 17 8.07 5.74 -28.56
N ASP A 18 9.17 5.17 -29.06
CA ASP A 18 9.02 4.02 -29.98
C ASP A 18 8.34 2.78 -29.31
N ASP A 19 8.29 2.68 -27.97
CA ASP A 19 7.62 1.58 -27.24
C ASP A 19 6.95 1.87 -25.85
N SER A 20 7.10 3.07 -25.24
CA SER A 20 6.58 3.34 -23.87
C SER A 20 6.33 4.81 -23.49
N ALA A 21 5.14 5.19 -23.03
CA ALA A 21 4.80 6.57 -22.63
C ALA A 21 4.56 6.71 -21.12
N ALA A 22 4.87 7.88 -20.55
CA ALA A 22 4.64 8.16 -19.13
C ALA A 22 4.05 9.56 -18.88
N VAL A 23 3.02 9.64 -18.04
CA VAL A 23 2.42 10.88 -17.53
C VAL A 23 2.62 10.95 -16.02
N ALA A 24 2.99 12.12 -15.50
CA ALA A 24 3.12 12.34 -14.06
C ALA A 24 2.11 13.39 -13.58
N LEU A 25 1.40 13.08 -12.50
CA LEU A 25 0.48 13.95 -11.79
C LEU A 25 1.03 14.23 -10.39
N ARG A 26 1.21 15.51 -10.05
CA ARG A 26 1.58 15.93 -8.69
C ARG A 26 0.34 16.11 -7.83
N ILE A 27 0.39 15.58 -6.61
CA ILE A 27 -0.64 15.77 -5.58
C ILE A 27 0.02 16.44 -4.38
N SER A 28 -0.49 17.60 -3.98
CA SER A 28 0.03 18.40 -2.87
C SER A 28 -1.05 18.69 -1.83
N GLY A 29 -0.64 19.22 -0.67
CA GLY A 29 -1.57 19.56 0.42
C GLY A 29 -2.07 18.32 1.16
N LEU A 30 -1.23 17.29 1.21
CA LEU A 30 -1.48 16.07 1.99
C LEU A 30 -1.06 16.31 3.44
N SER A 31 -1.83 15.79 4.39
CA SER A 31 -1.59 15.90 5.83
C SER A 31 -0.30 15.20 6.25
N LEU A 32 -0.04 13.98 5.74
CA LEU A 32 1.12 13.17 6.15
C LEU A 32 2.28 13.22 5.17
N SER A 33 1.95 13.16 3.90
CA SER A 33 2.93 12.93 2.84
C SER A 33 3.49 14.23 2.25
N ASP A 34 2.94 15.40 2.59
CA ASP A 34 3.16 16.74 2.00
C ASP A 34 2.87 16.81 0.49
N THR A 35 3.53 15.96 -0.30
CA THR A 35 3.37 15.83 -1.75
C THR A 35 3.63 14.39 -2.19
N LEU A 36 2.83 13.91 -3.14
CA LEU A 36 3.03 12.66 -3.87
C LEU A 36 3.10 12.93 -5.38
N THR A 37 3.72 12.02 -6.12
CA THR A 37 3.67 11.99 -7.58
C THR A 37 3.07 10.66 -8.02
N VAL A 38 1.98 10.72 -8.78
CA VAL A 38 1.40 9.58 -9.49
C VAL A 38 2.03 9.51 -10.88
N VAL A 39 2.47 8.33 -11.29
CA VAL A 39 3.00 8.08 -12.63
C VAL A 39 2.14 7.02 -13.31
N PHE A 40 1.54 7.38 -14.43
CA PHE A 40 0.88 6.46 -15.36
C PHE A 40 1.87 6.08 -16.44
N HIS A 41 2.23 4.80 -16.51
CA HIS A 41 3.26 4.30 -17.41
C HIS A 41 2.68 3.24 -18.35
N GLY A 42 2.48 3.62 -19.62
CA GLY A 42 2.02 2.75 -20.69
C GLY A 42 3.20 2.11 -21.40
N ARG A 43 3.17 0.78 -21.54
CA ARG A 43 4.15 0.02 -22.33
C ARG A 43 3.44 -0.92 -23.30
N ARG A 44 3.90 -0.95 -24.55
CA ARG A 44 3.29 -1.80 -25.59
C ARG A 44 3.37 -3.28 -25.27
N ASP A 45 4.47 -3.74 -24.66
CA ASP A 45 4.68 -5.15 -24.30
C ASP A 45 3.84 -5.61 -23.10
N LEU A 46 3.43 -4.68 -22.23
CA LEU A 46 2.59 -4.98 -21.07
C LEU A 46 1.10 -4.95 -21.39
N GLY A 47 0.69 -4.28 -22.48
CA GLY A 47 -0.72 -4.17 -22.88
C GLY A 47 -1.61 -3.40 -21.89
N THR A 48 -1.02 -2.63 -20.96
CA THR A 48 -1.73 -1.86 -19.94
C THR A 48 -0.95 -0.60 -19.56
N ILE A 49 -1.65 0.40 -19.01
CA ILE A 49 -1.06 1.61 -18.43
C ILE A 49 -0.98 1.43 -16.91
N GLN A 50 0.21 1.10 -16.43
CA GLN A 50 0.44 0.81 -15.02
C GLN A 50 0.54 2.08 -14.19
N THR A 51 -0.13 2.07 -13.05
CA THR A 51 -0.08 3.18 -12.08
C THR A 51 0.97 2.94 -11.00
N TYR A 52 1.78 3.96 -10.77
CA TYR A 52 2.77 4.02 -9.70
C TYR A 52 2.63 5.29 -8.87
N VAL A 53 3.04 5.24 -7.61
CA VAL A 53 3.06 6.40 -6.71
C VAL A 53 4.44 6.51 -6.07
N ALA A 54 5.01 7.71 -6.11
CA ALA A 54 6.27 8.07 -5.47
C ALA A 54 6.06 9.18 -4.46
N HIS A 55 6.93 9.22 -3.45
CA HIS A 55 6.97 10.33 -2.50
C HIS A 55 7.59 11.59 -3.13
N GLY A 56 7.09 12.76 -2.73
CA GLY A 56 7.57 14.07 -3.15
C GLY A 56 6.97 14.56 -4.48
N GLY A 57 7.28 15.80 -4.83
CA GLY A 57 6.87 16.42 -6.08
C GLY A 57 7.93 16.25 -7.16
N ARG A 58 7.86 15.18 -7.93
CA ARG A 58 8.79 14.91 -9.04
C ARG A 58 8.27 15.60 -10.30
N GLY A 59 9.13 16.40 -10.92
CA GLY A 59 8.85 17.06 -12.20
C GLY A 59 9.09 16.13 -13.39
N ARG A 60 8.68 16.57 -14.58
CA ARG A 60 8.90 15.85 -15.84
C ARG A 60 10.39 15.57 -16.07
N GLY A 61 10.71 14.35 -16.52
CA GLY A 61 12.09 13.95 -16.83
C GLY A 61 12.99 13.74 -15.61
N ALA A 62 12.46 13.89 -14.39
CA ALA A 62 13.16 13.48 -13.20
C ALA A 62 13.36 11.95 -13.24
N ALA A 63 14.60 11.51 -13.14
CA ALA A 63 14.89 10.10 -12.91
C ALA A 63 14.28 9.69 -11.57
N VAL A 64 13.51 8.60 -11.58
CA VAL A 64 12.95 7.98 -10.37
C VAL A 64 13.50 6.57 -10.31
N GLY A 65 14.11 6.22 -9.18
CA GLY A 65 14.62 4.87 -8.95
C GLY A 65 13.46 3.86 -8.90
N ALA A 66 13.70 2.61 -9.31
CA ALA A 66 12.68 1.57 -9.21
C ALA A 66 12.27 1.32 -7.74
N ASP A 67 13.18 1.52 -6.81
CA ASP A 67 12.98 1.47 -5.36
C ASP A 67 12.19 2.66 -4.78
N GLU A 68 11.98 3.71 -5.59
CA GLU A 68 11.18 4.89 -5.23
C GLU A 68 9.73 4.81 -5.77
N LEU A 69 9.38 3.77 -6.53
CA LEU A 69 8.07 3.59 -7.16
C LEU A 69 7.24 2.51 -6.46
N LEU A 70 6.16 2.92 -5.79
CA LEU A 70 5.14 1.99 -5.31
C LEU A 70 4.17 1.66 -6.45
N ARG A 71 4.08 0.39 -6.83
CA ARG A 71 3.05 -0.10 -7.76
C ARG A 71 1.68 -0.08 -7.08
N VAL A 72 0.71 0.65 -7.65
CA VAL A 72 -0.67 0.72 -7.17
C VAL A 72 -1.58 0.17 -8.27
N PRO A 73 -2.21 -1.01 -8.11
CA PRO A 73 -2.95 -1.71 -9.18
C PRO A 73 -4.33 -1.09 -9.48
N CYS A 74 -4.34 0.24 -9.59
CA CYS A 74 -5.43 1.07 -10.07
C CYS A 74 -5.02 1.65 -11.42
N ASP A 75 -5.00 0.80 -12.44
CA ASP A 75 -4.44 1.12 -13.75
C ASP A 75 -5.34 2.05 -14.55
N LEU A 76 -4.72 2.94 -15.31
CA LEU A 76 -5.43 3.84 -16.22
C LEU A 76 -5.93 3.01 -17.42
N ASP A 77 -7.18 3.22 -17.79
CA ASP A 77 -7.79 2.52 -18.92
C ASP A 77 -8.41 3.54 -19.88
N LEU A 78 -7.86 3.59 -21.09
CA LEU A 78 -8.31 4.49 -22.16
C LEU A 78 -8.90 3.69 -23.34
N ALA A 79 -9.19 2.40 -23.17
CA ALA A 79 -9.58 1.51 -24.27
C ALA A 79 -10.92 1.90 -24.91
N GLU A 80 -11.80 2.53 -24.14
CA GLU A 80 -13.12 3.00 -24.60
C GLU A 80 -13.08 4.36 -25.31
N ALA A 81 -11.90 5.00 -25.44
CA ALA A 81 -11.80 6.28 -26.13
C ALA A 81 -11.89 6.08 -27.66
N GLU A 82 -12.87 6.70 -28.29
CA GLU A 82 -13.02 6.71 -29.76
C GLU A 82 -12.03 7.67 -30.42
N ASP A 83 -11.67 8.74 -29.71
CA ASP A 83 -10.75 9.76 -30.19
C ASP A 83 -9.86 10.33 -29.08
N ARG A 84 -9.04 11.30 -29.47
CA ARG A 84 -8.09 11.96 -28.57
C ARG A 84 -8.80 12.76 -27.48
N ASP A 85 -9.85 13.49 -27.82
CA ASP A 85 -10.54 14.37 -26.88
C ASP A 85 -11.25 13.53 -25.81
N GLU A 86 -11.80 12.38 -26.20
CA GLU A 86 -12.36 11.40 -25.28
C GLU A 86 -11.28 10.74 -24.40
N ALA A 87 -10.12 10.39 -24.95
CA ALA A 87 -9.00 9.90 -24.17
C ALA A 87 -8.52 10.93 -23.13
N GLU A 88 -8.50 12.21 -23.52
CA GLU A 88 -8.18 13.33 -22.62
C GLU A 88 -9.20 13.47 -21.48
N ARG A 89 -10.49 13.36 -21.78
CA ARG A 89 -11.56 13.34 -20.79
C ARG A 89 -11.46 12.14 -19.84
N LEU A 90 -11.31 10.91 -20.35
CA LEU A 90 -11.20 9.70 -19.55
C LEU A 90 -9.98 9.72 -18.63
N TYR A 91 -8.85 10.22 -19.12
CA TYR A 91 -7.67 10.45 -18.30
C TYR A 91 -7.97 11.42 -17.15
N ALA A 92 -8.56 12.58 -17.44
CA ALA A 92 -8.84 13.59 -16.42
C ALA A 92 -9.77 13.05 -15.33
N GLU A 93 -10.83 12.32 -15.72
CA GLU A 93 -11.78 11.70 -14.79
C GLU A 93 -11.10 10.67 -13.88
N GLN A 94 -10.32 9.75 -14.46
CA GLN A 94 -9.63 8.69 -13.72
C GLN A 94 -8.50 9.23 -12.84
N ALA A 95 -7.75 10.21 -13.33
CA ALA A 95 -6.71 10.90 -12.57
C ALA A 95 -7.30 11.67 -11.38
N ALA A 96 -8.44 12.33 -11.56
CA ALA A 96 -9.18 12.97 -10.47
C ALA A 96 -9.66 11.95 -9.44
N ALA A 97 -10.22 10.82 -9.88
CA ALA A 97 -10.68 9.76 -8.98
C ALA A 97 -9.55 9.19 -8.11
N LEU A 98 -8.36 8.97 -8.69
CA LEU A 98 -7.19 8.50 -7.94
C LEU A 98 -6.64 9.58 -6.99
N ARG A 99 -6.58 10.85 -7.44
CA ARG A 99 -6.14 11.96 -6.60
C ARG A 99 -7.02 12.07 -5.35
N ASP A 100 -8.34 12.06 -5.53
CA ASP A 100 -9.29 12.17 -4.42
C ASP A 100 -9.15 10.98 -3.46
N ALA A 101 -8.93 9.77 -3.99
CA ALA A 101 -8.68 8.58 -3.18
C ALA A 101 -7.40 8.72 -2.34
N LEU A 102 -6.30 9.19 -2.93
CA LEU A 102 -5.04 9.41 -2.23
C LEU A 102 -5.15 10.50 -1.15
N GLN A 103 -5.84 11.60 -1.44
CA GLN A 103 -6.09 12.68 -0.47
C GLN A 103 -6.95 12.20 0.69
N GLY A 104 -8.04 11.47 0.39
CA GLY A 104 -8.90 10.90 1.42
C GLY A 104 -8.18 9.87 2.29
N ALA A 105 -7.36 9.01 1.69
CA ALA A 105 -6.57 8.02 2.41
C ALA A 105 -5.50 8.65 3.30
N ASP A 106 -4.81 9.69 2.84
CA ASP A 106 -3.81 10.42 3.63
C ASP A 106 -4.45 11.12 4.83
N MET A 107 -5.61 11.76 4.64
CA MET A 107 -6.39 12.38 5.71
C MET A 107 -6.87 11.36 6.74
N VAL A 108 -7.46 10.24 6.29
CA VAL A 108 -7.87 9.17 7.21
C VAL A 108 -6.68 8.61 7.97
N LEU A 109 -5.55 8.39 7.29
CA LEU A 109 -4.36 7.89 7.96
C LEU A 109 -3.85 8.87 9.04
N ASP A 110 -3.97 10.18 8.83
CA ASP A 110 -3.63 11.17 9.85
C ASP A 110 -4.59 11.11 11.05
N ILE A 111 -5.89 10.92 10.82
CA ILE A 111 -6.90 10.70 11.88
C ILE A 111 -6.56 9.46 12.71
N TRP A 112 -6.02 8.41 12.11
CA TRP A 112 -5.62 7.18 12.81
C TRP A 112 -4.40 7.35 13.71
N ARG A 113 -3.63 8.43 13.58
CA ARG A 113 -2.40 8.67 14.35
C ARG A 113 -2.66 8.70 15.84
N GLU A 114 -3.53 9.59 16.30
CA GLU A 114 -3.79 9.81 17.73
C GLU A 114 -4.35 8.55 18.41
N PRO A 115 -5.39 7.87 17.88
CA PRO A 115 -5.87 6.60 18.43
C PRO A 115 -4.78 5.52 18.52
N LEU A 116 -3.90 5.46 17.53
CA LEU A 116 -2.78 4.52 17.54
C LEU A 116 -1.75 4.87 18.62
N GLU A 117 -1.43 6.14 18.81
CA GLU A 117 -0.53 6.60 19.90
C GLU A 117 -1.12 6.25 21.27
N ASP A 118 -2.40 6.58 21.48
CA ASP A 118 -3.11 6.36 22.74
C ASP A 118 -3.16 4.87 23.11
N LEU A 119 -3.58 4.00 22.18
CA LEU A 119 -3.73 2.58 22.46
C LEU A 119 -2.39 1.85 22.57
N THR A 120 -1.37 2.28 21.83
CA THR A 120 -0.04 1.65 21.92
C THR A 120 0.74 2.13 23.13
N GLY A 121 0.40 3.32 23.66
CA GLY A 121 1.13 4.02 24.72
C GLY A 121 2.51 4.49 24.27
N SER A 122 2.71 4.65 22.96
CA SER A 122 4.01 4.92 22.34
C SER A 122 3.88 5.91 21.19
N ARG A 123 4.97 6.60 20.87
CA ARG A 123 4.99 7.58 19.78
C ARG A 123 4.86 6.89 18.43
N VAL A 124 3.95 7.37 17.60
CA VAL A 124 3.79 6.89 16.22
C VAL A 124 4.68 7.70 15.29
N THR A 125 5.33 7.00 14.37
CA THR A 125 6.16 7.60 13.31
C THR A 125 5.48 7.45 11.96
N VAL A 126 5.81 8.33 11.01
CA VAL A 126 5.35 8.22 9.62
C VAL A 126 6.49 7.62 8.80
N ASP A 127 6.28 6.40 8.32
CA ASP A 127 7.15 5.75 7.35
C ASP A 127 6.73 6.15 5.93
N ARG A 128 7.69 6.66 5.16
CA ARG A 128 7.51 7.14 3.77
C ARG A 128 8.20 6.24 2.74
N SER A 129 8.64 5.07 3.17
CA SER A 129 9.29 4.10 2.30
C SER A 129 8.28 3.33 1.44
N VAL A 130 8.75 2.92 0.25
CA VAL A 130 7.96 2.13 -0.71
C VAL A 130 7.79 0.69 -0.24
N GLY A 131 8.83 0.11 0.37
CA GLY A 131 8.78 -1.22 0.98
C GLY A 131 8.25 -1.18 2.40
N LEU A 132 7.65 -2.28 2.87
CA LEU A 132 7.34 -2.49 4.28
C LEU A 132 8.05 -3.74 4.78
N THR A 133 8.32 -3.79 6.07
CA THR A 133 8.89 -4.98 6.75
C THR A 133 7.85 -6.07 7.01
N VAL A 134 6.57 -5.77 6.79
CA VAL A 134 5.43 -6.68 6.99
C VAL A 134 4.73 -6.99 5.66
N ARG A 135 4.12 -8.18 5.58
CA ARG A 135 3.29 -8.56 4.43
C ARG A 135 1.86 -8.07 4.65
N LEU A 136 1.26 -7.52 3.61
CA LEU A 136 -0.12 -7.08 3.62
C LEU A 136 -0.99 -8.04 2.77
N PRO A 137 -2.26 -8.24 3.15
CA PRO A 137 -3.19 -9.05 2.37
C PRO A 137 -3.77 -8.30 1.17
N ALA A 138 -3.49 -7.00 1.04
CA ALA A 138 -3.95 -6.14 -0.04
C ALA A 138 -2.84 -5.17 -0.48
N HIS A 139 -2.98 -4.59 -1.67
CA HIS A 139 -1.99 -3.69 -2.24
C HIS A 139 -2.01 -2.34 -1.55
N ARG A 140 -0.83 -1.77 -1.25
CA ARG A 140 -0.74 -0.41 -0.71
C ARG A 140 -1.28 0.59 -1.72
N LEU A 141 -2.00 1.59 -1.21
CA LEU A 141 -2.51 2.69 -2.04
C LEU A 141 -1.47 3.82 -2.17
N MET A 142 -0.62 4.02 -1.16
CA MET A 142 0.35 5.11 -1.12
C MET A 142 1.62 4.73 -0.34
N PRO A 143 2.78 5.36 -0.63
CA PRO A 143 4.05 5.11 0.07
C PRO A 143 4.11 5.87 1.40
N CYS A 144 3.06 5.75 2.20
CA CYS A 144 2.95 6.34 3.53
C CYS A 144 2.30 5.33 4.48
N ALA A 145 2.85 5.17 5.67
CA ALA A 145 2.32 4.31 6.72
C ALA A 145 2.57 4.93 8.09
N LEU A 146 1.68 4.67 9.04
CA LEU A 146 1.95 4.88 10.45
C LEU A 146 2.66 3.66 11.01
N VAL A 147 3.67 3.88 11.83
CA VAL A 147 4.43 2.83 12.49
C VAL A 147 4.49 3.14 13.98
N ALA A 148 4.07 2.18 14.81
CA ALA A 148 4.31 2.15 16.25
C ALA A 148 5.45 1.16 16.53
N PRO A 149 6.72 1.62 16.61
CA PRO A 149 7.90 0.75 16.62
C PRO A 149 7.93 -0.22 17.81
N GLU A 150 7.53 0.25 18.98
CA GLU A 150 7.52 -0.49 20.24
C GLU A 150 6.57 -1.69 20.20
N ARG A 151 5.49 -1.55 19.41
CA ARG A 151 4.52 -2.61 19.14
C ARG A 151 4.78 -3.32 17.81
N ARG A 152 5.78 -2.91 17.02
CA ARG A 152 6.04 -3.39 15.65
C ARG A 152 4.80 -3.43 14.77
N LEU A 153 3.91 -2.45 14.98
CA LEU A 153 2.63 -2.35 14.28
C LEU A 153 2.74 -1.31 13.17
N VAL A 154 2.28 -1.69 11.98
CA VAL A 154 2.17 -0.83 10.82
C VAL A 154 0.70 -0.66 10.47
N VAL A 155 0.28 0.59 10.24
CA VAL A 155 -1.04 0.94 9.73
C VAL A 155 -0.87 1.68 8.40
N THR A 156 -1.49 1.21 7.33
CA THR A 156 -1.34 1.81 6.00
C THR A 156 -2.61 1.70 5.16
N PRO A 157 -2.94 2.70 4.33
CA PRO A 157 -4.03 2.59 3.36
C PRO A 157 -3.71 1.56 2.28
N VAL A 158 -4.71 0.75 1.95
CA VAL A 158 -4.65 -0.30 0.93
C VAL A 158 -5.81 -0.17 -0.05
N CYS A 159 -5.68 -0.82 -1.20
CA CYS A 159 -6.71 -0.85 -2.23
C CYS A 159 -6.82 -2.24 -2.86
N ALA A 160 -8.01 -2.52 -3.42
CA ALA A 160 -8.21 -3.65 -4.31
C ALA A 160 -7.70 -3.34 -5.72
N ALA A 161 -7.15 -4.34 -6.39
CA ALA A 161 -6.74 -4.23 -7.79
C ALA A 161 -7.97 -4.09 -8.70
N ARG A 162 -8.06 -2.99 -9.45
CA ARG A 162 -9.14 -2.70 -10.41
C ARG A 162 -8.74 -1.56 -11.35
N PRO A 163 -9.22 -1.52 -12.60
CA PRO A 163 -9.00 -0.35 -13.46
C PRO A 163 -9.72 0.88 -12.91
N LEU A 164 -9.14 2.06 -13.12
CA LEU A 164 -9.73 3.34 -12.71
C LEU A 164 -10.98 3.71 -13.53
N ALA A 165 -11.14 3.17 -14.73
CA ALA A 165 -12.37 3.32 -15.52
C ALA A 165 -13.60 2.76 -14.81
N ALA A 166 -13.42 1.81 -13.88
CA ALA A 166 -14.53 1.30 -13.06
C ALA A 166 -14.90 2.27 -11.91
N GLY A 167 -14.20 3.40 -11.76
CA GLY A 167 -14.41 4.42 -10.73
C GLY A 167 -13.37 4.38 -9.61
N ARG A 168 -13.71 5.01 -8.47
CA ARG A 168 -12.78 5.13 -7.33
C ARG A 168 -12.30 3.76 -6.83
N PRO A 169 -11.00 3.62 -6.49
CA PRO A 169 -10.48 2.40 -5.87
C PRO A 169 -11.30 2.00 -4.65
N GLN A 170 -11.54 0.70 -4.46
CA GLN A 170 -12.09 0.23 -3.18
C GLN A 170 -10.96 0.31 -2.15
N MET A 171 -11.08 1.24 -1.22
CA MET A 171 -10.05 1.52 -0.23
C MET A 171 -10.33 0.82 1.10
N GLY A 172 -9.26 0.39 1.75
CA GLY A 172 -9.26 -0.07 3.13
C GLY A 172 -8.04 0.45 3.87
N ILE A 173 -7.96 0.11 5.15
CA ILE A 173 -6.80 0.38 5.99
C ILE A 173 -6.32 -0.92 6.62
N ALA A 174 -5.06 -1.24 6.37
CA ALA A 174 -4.45 -2.45 6.88
C ALA A 174 -3.75 -2.15 8.20
N CYS A 175 -4.05 -2.93 9.24
CA CYS A 175 -3.23 -3.06 10.44
C CYS A 175 -2.41 -4.34 10.32
N ALA A 176 -1.10 -4.26 10.52
CA ALA A 176 -0.21 -5.39 10.34
C ALA A 176 0.94 -5.42 11.34
N GLN A 177 1.24 -6.62 11.83
CA GLN A 177 2.46 -6.98 12.52
C GLN A 177 3.09 -8.16 11.78
N GLN A 178 4.21 -8.66 12.28
CA GLN A 178 4.81 -9.88 11.75
C GLN A 178 3.78 -11.03 11.81
N ASP A 179 3.51 -11.67 10.68
CA ASP A 179 2.65 -12.85 10.51
C ASP A 179 1.14 -12.66 10.79
N VAL A 180 0.70 -11.46 11.18
CA VAL A 180 -0.71 -11.12 11.37
C VAL A 180 -1.05 -9.79 10.71
N ALA A 181 -2.10 -9.79 9.88
CA ALA A 181 -2.59 -8.57 9.24
C ALA A 181 -4.10 -8.64 9.06
N ARG A 182 -4.77 -7.49 9.16
CA ARG A 182 -6.20 -7.35 8.93
C ARG A 182 -6.49 -6.05 8.18
N VAL A 183 -7.49 -6.10 7.32
CA VAL A 183 -7.94 -4.93 6.54
C VAL A 183 -9.34 -4.55 7.01
N TYR A 184 -9.51 -3.27 7.31
CA TYR A 184 -10.79 -2.66 7.66
C TYR A 184 -11.25 -1.73 6.55
N PRO A 185 -12.56 -1.46 6.42
CA PRO A 185 -13.04 -0.35 5.62
C PRO A 185 -12.34 0.96 6.02
N LEU A 186 -11.92 1.77 5.05
CA LEU A 186 -11.23 3.03 5.32
C LEU A 186 -12.00 3.99 6.27
N PRO A 187 -13.34 4.17 6.17
CA PRO A 187 -14.06 5.10 7.02
C PRO A 187 -14.45 4.53 8.40
N ASP A 188 -13.99 3.32 8.75
CA ASP A 188 -14.32 2.73 10.05
C ASP A 188 -13.64 3.48 11.22
N ASP A 189 -14.23 3.35 12.41
CA ASP A 189 -13.70 3.90 13.64
C ASP A 189 -12.30 3.33 13.98
N PRO A 190 -11.26 4.17 14.09
CA PRO A 190 -9.90 3.71 14.34
C PRO A 190 -9.76 2.93 15.64
N VAL A 191 -10.39 3.41 16.73
CA VAL A 191 -10.26 2.81 18.07
C VAL A 191 -10.78 1.38 18.04
N ARG A 192 -12.01 1.18 17.55
CA ARG A 192 -12.61 -0.15 17.42
C ARG A 192 -11.77 -1.10 16.57
N CYS A 193 -11.25 -0.61 15.44
CA CYS A 193 -10.43 -1.43 14.55
C CYS A 193 -9.11 -1.85 15.19
N LEU A 194 -8.44 -0.93 15.89
CA LEU A 194 -7.19 -1.20 16.58
C LEU A 194 -7.39 -2.16 17.75
N GLU A 195 -8.45 -2.00 18.54
CA GLU A 195 -8.81 -2.93 19.62
C GLU A 195 -9.05 -4.36 19.08
N ASP A 196 -9.88 -4.50 18.04
CA ASP A 196 -10.11 -5.80 17.38
C ASP A 196 -8.80 -6.38 16.82
N PHE A 197 -7.95 -5.56 16.21
CA PHE A 197 -6.65 -6.02 15.73
C PHE A 197 -5.76 -6.54 16.86
N PHE A 198 -5.70 -5.84 18.00
CA PHE A 198 -4.90 -6.27 19.15
C PHE A 198 -5.41 -7.59 19.74
N GLU A 199 -6.72 -7.82 19.78
CA GLU A 199 -7.28 -9.10 20.19
C GLU A 199 -6.83 -10.23 19.25
N VAL A 200 -6.93 -10.03 17.93
CA VAL A 200 -6.50 -10.99 16.91
C VAL A 200 -4.99 -11.28 17.03
N ALA A 201 -4.17 -10.24 17.18
CA ALA A 201 -2.73 -10.37 17.32
C ALA A 201 -2.34 -11.10 18.61
N ALA A 202 -3.01 -10.81 19.73
CA ALA A 202 -2.78 -11.50 20.99
C ALA A 202 -3.19 -12.98 20.91
N GLU A 203 -4.30 -13.30 20.24
CA GLU A 203 -4.69 -14.69 20.00
C GLU A 203 -3.68 -15.42 19.11
N HIS A 204 -3.20 -14.78 18.04
CA HIS A 204 -2.16 -15.34 17.19
C HIS A 204 -0.88 -15.63 17.99
N ALA A 205 -0.40 -14.66 18.79
CA ALA A 205 0.79 -14.83 19.61
C ALA A 205 0.67 -16.00 20.60
N ARG A 206 -0.49 -16.15 21.26
CA ARG A 206 -0.76 -17.29 22.15
C ARG A 206 -0.69 -18.63 21.41
N ARG A 207 -1.36 -18.74 20.25
CA ARG A 207 -1.35 -19.97 19.43
C ARG A 207 0.06 -20.33 18.95
N THR A 208 0.83 -19.34 18.51
CA THR A 208 2.22 -19.53 18.08
C THR A 208 3.10 -20.00 19.25
N GLY A 209 2.95 -19.39 20.44
CA GLY A 209 3.66 -19.81 21.64
C GLY A 209 3.35 -21.26 22.05
N GLU A 210 2.08 -21.66 22.03
CA GLU A 210 1.69 -23.05 22.29
C GLU A 210 2.28 -24.02 21.27
N GLN A 211 2.28 -23.65 19.98
CA GLN A 211 2.84 -24.49 18.92
C GLN A 211 4.35 -24.68 19.11
N LEU A 212 5.09 -23.62 19.42
CA LEU A 212 6.52 -23.69 19.69
C LEU A 212 6.83 -24.59 20.90
N GLY A 213 6.09 -24.45 22.00
CA GLY A 213 6.27 -25.33 23.17
C GLY A 213 5.98 -26.80 22.87
N ARG A 214 5.00 -27.10 22.01
CA ARG A 214 4.75 -28.47 21.53
C ARG A 214 5.89 -28.99 20.66
N GLN A 215 6.46 -28.15 19.80
CA GLN A 215 7.60 -28.51 18.95
C GLN A 215 8.85 -28.81 19.80
N GLU A 216 9.15 -27.97 20.79
CA GLU A 216 10.26 -28.20 21.74
C GLU A 216 10.08 -29.53 22.48
N THR A 217 8.89 -29.80 23.00
CA THR A 217 8.58 -31.08 23.67
C THR A 217 8.73 -32.27 22.73
N SER A 218 8.30 -32.11 21.47
CA SER A 218 8.42 -33.14 20.44
C SER A 218 9.88 -33.46 20.11
N VAL A 219 10.73 -32.43 20.01
CA VAL A 219 12.18 -32.59 19.76
C VAL A 219 12.83 -33.28 20.95
N GLN A 220 12.53 -32.86 22.18
CA GLN A 220 13.06 -33.47 23.39
C GLN A 220 12.73 -34.96 23.45
N ARG A 221 11.47 -35.35 23.20
CA ARG A 221 11.05 -36.75 23.15
C ARG A 221 11.74 -37.54 22.05
N PHE A 222 11.91 -36.94 20.88
CA PHE A 222 12.61 -37.60 19.77
C PHE A 222 14.07 -37.89 20.11
N LEU A 223 14.75 -36.94 20.77
CA LEU A 223 16.13 -37.12 21.24
C LEU A 223 16.24 -38.22 22.31
N GLU A 224 15.33 -38.25 23.29
CA GLU A 224 15.26 -39.29 24.32
C GLU A 224 15.10 -40.69 23.72
N LEU A 225 14.11 -40.86 22.83
CA LEU A 225 13.87 -42.13 22.14
C LEU A 225 15.06 -42.57 21.27
N SER A 226 15.71 -41.62 20.62
CA SER A 226 16.90 -41.91 19.80
C SER A 226 18.09 -42.31 20.66
N SER A 227 18.27 -41.71 21.85
CA SER A 227 19.36 -42.08 22.77
C SER A 227 19.19 -43.47 23.39
N ASP A 228 17.95 -43.93 23.60
CA ASP A 228 17.67 -45.26 24.14
C ASP A 228 17.92 -46.39 23.12
N GLU A 229 17.79 -46.12 21.82
CA GLU A 229 18.09 -47.10 20.75
C GLU A 229 19.61 -47.32 20.54
N PHE A 230 20.45 -46.32 20.82
CA PHE A 230 21.92 -46.48 20.71
C PHE A 230 22.56 -47.17 21.92
N GLY A 231 21.85 -47.33 23.05
CA GLY A 231 22.34 -48.00 24.25
C GLY A 231 22.21 -49.54 24.25
N GLN A 232 21.42 -50.13 23.34
CA GLN A 232 21.14 -51.57 23.32
C GLN A 232 21.90 -52.36 22.24
N THR A 233 22.84 -51.73 21.52
CA THR A 233 23.69 -52.39 20.50
C THR A 233 25.16 -52.55 20.92
N GLY A 234 25.45 -52.44 22.22
CA GLY A 234 26.78 -52.72 22.81
C GLY A 234 26.94 -54.17 23.25
#